data_AF-A0ABD3M3Y2-F1
#
_entry.id   AF-A0ABD3M3Y2-F1
#
_cell.length_a   1.000
_cell.length_b   1.000
_cell.length_c   1.000
_cell.angle_alpha   90.00
_cell.angle_beta   90.00
_cell.angle_gamma   90.00
#
_symmetry.space_group_name_H-M   'P 1'
#
loop_
_entity.id
_entity.type
_entity.pdbx_description
1 polymer ?
#
loop_
_entity_poly.entity_id
_entity_poly.type
_entity_poly.pdbx_seq_one_letter_code
_entity_poly.pdbx_strand_id
1 'polypeptide(L)'
;MSNMFDGAISFNGDLSSWDVSSVIYMSWMFYDADAFNGDLSSWDVSSVTTMDGMFSGANAFNQDLCAWADIFPYSSAADIFTNSGCTFDGAPQLDQRGPFCASSSCTAVRRRG
;
A
#
# COMPACT_ATOMS: atom_id res chain seq x y z
N MET A 1 0.88 14.38 -4.16
CA MET A 1 -0.23 13.70 -4.83
C MET A 1 -1.20 13.09 -3.81
N SER A 2 -1.64 13.85 -2.80
CA SER A 2 -2.55 13.32 -1.79
C SER A 2 -3.99 13.19 -2.33
N ASN A 3 -4.73 12.15 -1.93
CA ASN A 3 -6.15 11.91 -2.24
C ASN A 3 -6.51 11.79 -3.75
N MET A 4 -5.57 11.48 -4.63
CA MET A 4 -5.82 11.51 -6.08
C MET A 4 -6.89 10.51 -6.56
N PHE A 5 -6.93 9.32 -5.95
CA PHE A 5 -7.88 8.25 -6.23
C PHE A 5 -8.72 7.90 -4.99
N ASP A 6 -8.88 8.87 -4.08
CA ASP A 6 -9.76 8.74 -2.92
C ASP A 6 -11.20 8.46 -3.37
N GLY A 7 -11.77 7.36 -2.86
CA GLY A 7 -13.13 6.91 -3.16
C GLY A 7 -13.30 6.41 -4.59
N ALA A 8 -12.21 6.20 -5.34
CA ALA A 8 -12.25 5.66 -6.70
C ALA A 8 -12.47 4.14 -6.67
N ILE A 9 -13.63 3.70 -6.16
CA ILE A 9 -13.98 2.31 -5.83
C ILE A 9 -13.75 1.30 -6.97
N SER A 10 -13.81 1.75 -8.23
CA SER A 10 -13.64 0.89 -9.42
C SER A 10 -12.33 1.14 -10.17
N PHE A 11 -11.45 2.00 -9.66
CA PHE A 11 -10.19 2.31 -10.31
C PHE A 11 -9.19 1.16 -10.12
N ASN A 12 -8.65 0.66 -11.24
CA ASN A 12 -7.57 -0.33 -11.27
C ASN A 12 -6.70 -0.12 -12.52
N GLY A 13 -6.32 1.13 -12.77
CA GLY A 13 -5.48 1.49 -13.90
C GLY A 13 -4.01 1.10 -13.69
N ASP A 14 -3.30 0.90 -14.78
CA ASP A 14 -1.85 0.75 -14.75
C ASP A 14 -1.19 2.09 -14.42
N LEU A 15 -0.36 2.08 -13.37
CA LEU A 15 0.37 3.24 -12.86
C LEU A 15 1.90 3.00 -12.84
N SER A 16 2.36 1.88 -13.39
CA SER A 16 3.77 1.48 -13.37
C SER A 16 4.70 2.47 -14.07
N SER A 17 4.18 3.26 -15.01
CA SER A 17 4.96 4.27 -15.75
C SER A 17 5.03 5.64 -15.09
N TRP A 18 4.42 5.82 -13.91
CA TRP A 18 4.38 7.12 -13.25
C TRP A 18 5.71 7.43 -12.57
N ASP A 19 6.28 8.59 -12.88
CA ASP A 19 7.43 9.12 -12.14
C ASP A 19 6.94 9.85 -10.88
N VAL A 20 7.24 9.25 -9.73
CA VAL A 20 6.90 9.79 -8.40
C VAL A 20 8.14 10.18 -7.59
N SER A 21 9.33 10.16 -8.21
CA SER A 21 10.63 10.41 -7.54
C SER A 21 10.72 11.75 -6.81
N SER A 22 9.95 12.75 -7.25
CA SER A 22 9.91 14.10 -6.66
C SER A 22 8.68 14.36 -5.78
N VAL A 23 7.83 13.35 -5.57
CA VAL A 23 6.59 13.51 -4.80
C VAL A 23 6.92 13.45 -3.31
N ILE A 24 6.45 14.47 -2.57
CA ILE A 24 6.71 14.58 -1.12
C ILE A 24 5.55 14.02 -0.28
N TYR A 25 4.31 14.14 -0.75
CA TYR A 25 3.11 13.76 0.01
C TYR A 25 2.22 12.83 -0.82
N MET A 26 1.90 11.64 -0.28
CA MET A 26 1.04 10.64 -0.91
C MET A 26 -0.07 10.12 0.03
N SER A 27 -0.32 10.82 1.14
CA SER A 27 -1.39 10.45 2.08
C SER A 27 -2.73 10.26 1.36
N TRP A 28 -3.45 9.20 1.74
CA TRP A 28 -4.81 8.87 1.26
C TRP A 28 -4.95 8.71 -0.26
N MET A 29 -3.86 8.50 -1.01
CA MET A 29 -3.92 8.50 -2.49
C MET A 29 -4.88 7.46 -3.07
N PHE A 30 -5.03 6.29 -2.44
CA PHE A 30 -5.95 5.21 -2.83
C PHE A 30 -6.92 4.86 -1.69
N TYR A 31 -7.26 5.84 -0.86
CA TYR A 31 -8.23 5.63 0.22
C TYR A 31 -9.58 5.18 -0.35
N ASP A 32 -10.17 4.12 0.21
CA ASP A 32 -11.42 3.48 -0.25
C ASP A 32 -11.45 3.12 -1.76
N ALA A 33 -10.28 2.97 -2.40
CA ALA A 33 -10.16 2.48 -3.77
C ALA A 33 -10.29 0.94 -3.81
N ASP A 34 -11.49 0.44 -3.51
CA ASP A 34 -11.78 -0.98 -3.24
C ASP A 34 -11.18 -1.96 -4.27
N ALA A 35 -11.28 -1.66 -5.57
CA ALA A 35 -10.82 -2.51 -6.65
C ALA A 35 -9.33 -2.33 -7.04
N PHE A 36 -8.62 -1.39 -6.44
CA PHE A 36 -7.26 -1.06 -6.86
C PHE A 36 -6.26 -2.15 -6.44
N ASN A 37 -5.51 -2.67 -7.41
CA ASN A 37 -4.45 -3.65 -7.19
C ASN A 37 -3.32 -3.51 -8.25
N GLY A 38 -3.03 -2.27 -8.68
CA GLY A 38 -1.97 -1.99 -9.64
C GLY A 38 -0.59 -2.19 -9.03
N ASP A 39 0.38 -2.66 -9.83
CA ASP A 39 1.77 -2.83 -9.40
C ASP A 39 2.45 -1.46 -9.21
N LEU A 40 2.92 -1.21 -7.98
CA LEU A 40 3.61 0.01 -7.56
C LEU A 40 5.07 -0.26 -7.15
N SER A 41 5.57 -1.48 -7.33
CA SER A 41 6.90 -1.90 -6.88
C SER A 41 8.06 -1.10 -7.52
N SER A 42 7.80 -0.50 -8.70
CA SER A 42 8.76 0.31 -9.45
C SER A 42 8.82 1.79 -9.03
N TRP A 43 7.89 2.24 -8.18
CA TRP A 43 7.84 3.64 -7.76
C TRP A 43 9.01 3.99 -6.83
N ASP A 44 9.75 5.03 -7.20
CA ASP A 44 10.75 5.65 -6.32
C ASP A 44 10.06 6.57 -5.32
N VAL A 45 9.92 6.08 -4.09
CA VAL A 45 9.27 6.78 -2.99
C VAL A 45 10.27 7.39 -2.00
N SER A 46 11.55 7.48 -2.38
CA SER A 46 12.63 7.97 -1.49
C SER A 46 12.46 9.42 -1.03
N SER A 47 11.76 10.25 -1.80
CA SER A 47 11.45 11.65 -1.45
C SER A 47 10.17 11.81 -0.63
N VAL A 48 9.36 10.76 -0.48
CA VAL A 48 8.04 10.85 0.16
C VAL A 48 8.23 10.97 1.67
N THR A 49 7.55 11.93 2.28
CA THR A 49 7.56 12.18 3.72
C THR A 49 6.32 11.59 4.41
N THR A 50 5.17 11.56 3.74
CA THR A 50 3.91 11.05 4.33
C THR A 50 3.11 10.19 3.36
N MET A 51 2.60 9.06 3.87
CA MET A 51 1.75 8.10 3.15
C MET A 51 0.54 7.65 3.98
N ASP A 52 0.18 8.43 4.99
CA ASP A 52 -0.87 8.07 5.95
C ASP A 52 -2.14 7.62 5.22
N GLY A 53 -2.63 6.43 5.55
CA GLY A 53 -3.84 5.85 4.98
C GLY A 53 -3.85 5.67 3.47
N MET A 54 -2.68 5.63 2.80
CA MET A 54 -2.58 5.57 1.35
C MET A 54 -3.39 4.43 0.72
N PHE A 55 -3.46 3.25 1.36
CA PHE A 55 -4.25 2.11 0.90
C PHE A 55 -5.40 1.75 1.86
N SER A 56 -5.77 2.64 2.77
CA SER A 56 -6.82 2.33 3.72
C SER A 56 -8.16 2.17 3.01
N GLY A 57 -8.82 1.03 3.20
CA GLY A 57 -10.05 0.67 2.47
C GLY A 57 -9.83 0.11 1.05
N ALA A 58 -8.59 0.02 0.56
CA ALA A 58 -8.27 -0.65 -0.71
C ALA A 58 -8.23 -2.18 -0.52
N ASN A 59 -9.41 -2.80 -0.46
CA ASN A 59 -9.56 -4.20 -0.07
C ASN A 59 -8.95 -5.20 -1.08
N ALA A 60 -8.83 -4.83 -2.35
CA ALA A 60 -8.21 -5.68 -3.37
C ALA A 60 -6.67 -5.57 -3.41
N PHE A 61 -6.07 -4.58 -2.73
CA PHE A 61 -4.64 -4.31 -2.82
C PHE A 61 -3.82 -5.41 -2.14
N ASN A 62 -2.95 -6.07 -2.90
CA ASN A 62 -2.09 -7.18 -2.48
C ASN A 62 -0.82 -7.25 -3.35
N GLN A 63 -0.03 -6.17 -3.36
CA GLN A 63 1.24 -6.12 -4.08
C GLN A 63 2.43 -6.25 -3.14
N ASP A 64 3.53 -6.83 -3.63
CA ASP A 64 4.80 -6.87 -2.92
C ASP A 64 5.54 -5.54 -3.10
N LEU A 65 5.74 -4.82 -2.00
CA LEU A 65 6.40 -3.52 -1.97
C LEU A 65 7.72 -3.59 -1.18
N CYS A 66 8.38 -4.75 -1.16
CA CYS A 66 9.66 -4.95 -0.49
C CYS A 66 10.68 -3.83 -0.72
N ALA A 67 10.72 -3.25 -1.93
CA ALA A 67 11.62 -2.16 -2.28
C ALA A 67 11.42 -0.90 -1.41
N TRP A 68 10.26 -0.72 -0.79
CA TRP A 68 9.95 0.42 0.07
C TRP A 68 10.40 0.20 1.52
N ALA A 69 10.71 -1.04 1.91
CA ALA A 69 11.08 -1.40 3.29
C ALA A 69 12.43 -0.79 3.73
N ASP A 70 13.34 -0.52 2.79
CA ASP A 70 14.62 0.16 3.08
C ASP A 70 14.45 1.68 3.26
N ILE A 71 13.30 2.23 2.86
CA ILE A 71 13.02 3.68 2.85
C ILE A 71 12.22 4.08 4.08
N PHE A 72 11.23 3.28 4.49
CA PHE A 72 10.31 3.64 5.58
C PHE A 72 10.43 2.73 6.82
N PRO A 73 10.38 3.31 8.03
CA PRO A 73 10.39 2.53 9.26
C PRO A 73 9.08 1.76 9.44
N TYR A 74 9.19 0.61 10.13
CA TYR A 74 8.09 -0.32 10.40
C TYR A 74 6.82 0.35 10.97
N SER A 75 6.98 1.39 11.79
CA SER A 75 5.86 2.12 12.41
C SER A 75 4.94 2.80 11.38
N SER A 76 5.48 3.21 10.23
CA SER A 76 4.73 3.91 9.20
C SER A 76 3.87 2.95 8.36
N ALA A 77 4.17 1.66 8.34
CA ALA A 77 3.43 0.69 7.53
C ALA A 77 2.03 0.39 8.09
N ALA A 78 1.86 0.40 9.41
CA ALA A 78 0.55 0.16 10.03
C ALA A 78 -0.51 1.17 9.54
N ASP A 79 -0.13 2.46 9.47
CA ASP A 79 -1.04 3.53 9.05
C ASP A 79 -1.30 3.52 7.54
N ILE A 80 -0.37 3.00 6.73
CA ILE A 80 -0.50 2.93 5.26
C ILE A 80 -1.55 1.90 4.81
N PHE A 81 -1.66 0.77 5.50
CA PHE A 81 -2.45 -0.40 5.09
C PHE A 81 -3.65 -0.73 5.98
N THR A 82 -4.00 0.17 6.91
CA THR A 82 -5.15 -0.03 7.81
C THR A 82 -6.41 -0.38 7.00
N ASN A 83 -7.11 -1.48 7.30
CA ASN A 83 -8.30 -1.93 6.55
C ASN A 83 -8.08 -2.15 5.03
N SER A 84 -6.86 -2.39 4.57
CA SER A 84 -6.59 -2.85 3.20
C SER A 84 -6.70 -4.38 3.08
N GLY A 85 -6.60 -4.92 1.86
CA GLY A 85 -6.50 -6.37 1.61
C GLY A 85 -5.31 -7.05 2.30
N CYS A 86 -4.32 -6.25 2.68
CA CYS A 86 -3.20 -6.61 3.53
C CYS A 86 -3.53 -6.33 4.99
N THR A 87 -4.15 -7.29 5.68
CA THR A 87 -4.29 -7.22 7.13
C THR A 87 -2.93 -7.50 7.76
N PHE A 88 -2.31 -6.48 8.37
CA PHE A 88 -1.30 -6.67 9.40
C PHE A 88 -1.95 -7.41 10.56
N ASP A 89 -2.01 -8.73 10.50
CA ASP A 89 -2.19 -9.50 11.72
C ASP A 89 -1.00 -9.14 12.60
N GLY A 90 -1.25 -8.47 13.72
CA GLY A 90 -0.26 -7.99 14.69
C GLY A 90 0.54 -9.10 15.38
N ALA A 91 0.77 -10.22 14.70
CA ALA A 91 1.80 -11.17 15.04
C ALA A 91 3.15 -10.63 14.54
N PRO A 92 4.20 -10.67 15.36
CA PRO A 92 5.57 -10.50 14.88
C PRO A 92 5.87 -11.72 13.98
N GLN A 93 5.54 -11.65 12.70
CA GLN A 93 5.75 -12.77 11.80
C GLN A 93 7.23 -12.87 11.46
N LEU A 94 7.72 -14.09 11.57
CA LEU A 94 9.10 -14.52 11.39
C LEU A 94 9.47 -14.54 9.90
N ASP A 95 9.34 -13.40 9.22
CA ASP A 95 10.14 -13.09 8.05
C ASP A 95 10.90 -11.80 8.30
N GLN A 96 12.23 -11.88 8.26
CA GLN A 96 13.10 -10.73 8.56
C GLN A 96 13.05 -9.63 7.49
N ARG A 97 12.01 -9.61 6.64
CA ARG A 97 11.92 -8.81 5.41
C ARG A 97 11.06 -7.55 5.57
N GLY A 98 10.20 -7.49 6.58
CA GLY A 98 9.48 -6.28 6.96
C GLY A 98 8.11 -6.09 6.32
N PRO A 99 7.38 -5.03 6.70
CA PRO A 99 5.93 -4.94 6.55
C PRO A 99 5.47 -4.68 5.11
N PHE A 100 6.36 -4.17 4.27
CA PHE A 100 6.10 -3.96 2.85
C PHE A 100 6.41 -5.20 2.00
N CYS A 101 7.06 -6.20 2.58
CA CYS A 101 7.43 -7.43 1.90
C CYS A 101 6.31 -8.47 2.01
N ALA A 102 5.61 -8.74 0.91
CA ALA A 102 4.59 -9.78 0.90
C ALA A 102 5.27 -11.15 0.73
N SER A 103 5.49 -11.90 1.82
CA SER A 103 6.23 -13.19 1.73
C SER A 103 5.41 -14.38 1.24
N SER A 104 4.09 -14.33 1.22
CA SER A 104 3.23 -15.29 0.48
C SER A 104 1.73 -15.10 0.69
N SER A 105 1.29 -14.23 1.60
CA SER A 105 -0.15 -13.99 1.76
C SER A 105 -0.46 -12.73 2.57
N CYS A 106 -0.66 -11.58 1.90
CA CYS A 106 -1.85 -10.81 2.25
C CYS A 106 -3.03 -11.68 1.81
N THR A 107 -3.40 -12.63 2.66
CA THR A 107 -4.58 -13.44 2.41
C THR A 107 -5.70 -12.45 2.51
N ALA A 108 -6.18 -11.95 1.37
CA ALA A 108 -7.45 -11.29 1.27
C ALA A 108 -8.42 -12.15 2.08
N VAL A 109 -8.78 -11.68 3.27
CA VAL A 109 -9.79 -12.33 4.09
C VAL A 109 -11.02 -12.20 3.22
N ARG A 110 -11.32 -13.26 2.45
CA ARG A 110 -12.61 -13.44 1.82
C ARG A 110 -13.59 -13.27 2.97
N ARG A 111 -14.24 -12.10 3.05
CA ARG A 111 -15.50 -11.97 3.77
C ARG A 111 -16.44 -12.94 3.08
N ARG A 112 -16.45 -14.18 3.57
CA ARG A 112 -17.55 -15.10 3.31
C ARG A 112 -18.78 -14.39 3.88
N GLY A 113 -19.76 -14.13 3.02
CA GLY A 113 -21.13 -13.92 3.46
C GLY A 113 -21.67 -15.12 4.23
#